data_AF-A0A416EG36-F1
#
_entry.id   AF-A0A416EG36-F1
#
_cell.length_a   1.000
_cell.length_b   1.000
_cell.length_c   1.000
_cell.angle_alpha   90.00
_cell.angle_beta   90.00
_cell.angle_gamma   90.00
#
_symmetry.space_group_name_H-M   'P 1'
#
loop_
_entity.id
_entity.type
_entity.pdbx_description
1 polymer ?
#
loop_
_entity_poly.entity_id
_entity_poly.type
_entity_poly.pdbx_seq_one_letter_code
_entity_poly.pdbx_strand_id
1 'polypeptide(L)'
;MNIAKLNRKLQKKYRGAVSVREEEDRIVVSGRLTDWNDAVEACTMCVQRKGDKHVVNDIALEGVRIPAMRVPDIRDESLEGLRPDVLIVGGGISGASIARELTKWKLDILLVEKEADLAVQASGRNDGEVHPGVDLNKGSLKQHYVLLGNLMYDRICEELDVPFRRCGQYVGFTDAVAWPIVRLFVWQRKHICGVRDTRLVGRRELRMAEPELNPAFKFAIYNPSAGCVCPYGLTIAYGENAVQNGARISLNTAVLDMDVTEGRIMSVRTNRGTVYPRLVINAAGTFAEDVAEMAGDRFYSIHPRRGTNSILDKKAGHLISSISSIKTLKKNPAHSKGGGLLHTVDGNVLVGPDAVETCEKENFATNQESVDKVFSKQKMTAPGLKQADSIAYFTGVRAASFEEDFVIEKGRRTKNLIHCAAIQSPGLTSAPAVAVDVAKMAADELGRLFKVEQNPDFQPRRAGIPRLRELPRQERERLIRENPDYGVIVCRCEEISRGEILDALKSPLPVCTVDGVKKRLRPGMGRCQGGFCLPLVAKIISEYLGVPLSEVRKAGPDSVISYGPQAGKESI
;
A
#
# COMPACT_ATOMS: atom_id res chain seq x y z
N MET A 1 -9.45 30.36 -12.39
CA MET A 1 -9.88 29.46 -13.51
C MET A 1 -11.15 30.02 -14.14
N ASN A 2 -11.43 29.85 -15.44
CA ASN A 2 -12.68 30.36 -16.03
C ASN A 2 -13.74 29.24 -16.08
N ILE A 3 -14.61 29.19 -15.06
CA ILE A 3 -15.68 28.18 -14.91
C ILE A 3 -16.62 28.17 -16.11
N ALA A 4 -17.00 29.34 -16.64
CA ALA A 4 -17.84 29.43 -17.84
C ALA A 4 -17.18 28.75 -19.06
N LYS A 5 -15.86 28.87 -19.22
CA LYS A 5 -15.11 28.19 -20.28
C LYS A 5 -15.09 26.67 -20.07
N LEU A 6 -14.98 26.19 -18.84
CA LEU A 6 -15.04 24.76 -18.54
C LEU A 6 -16.43 24.19 -18.80
N ASN A 7 -17.48 24.86 -18.33
CA ASN A 7 -18.86 24.48 -18.63
C ASN A 7 -19.12 24.42 -20.15
N ARG A 8 -18.61 25.37 -20.94
CA ARG A 8 -18.70 25.27 -22.42
C ARG A 8 -17.99 24.04 -22.99
N LYS A 9 -16.85 23.64 -22.43
CA LYS A 9 -16.13 22.42 -22.87
C LYS A 9 -16.89 21.15 -22.48
N LEU A 10 -17.40 21.07 -21.25
CA LEU A 10 -18.20 19.94 -20.77
C LEU A 10 -19.50 19.85 -21.57
N GLN A 11 -20.19 20.97 -21.83
CA GLN A 11 -21.38 21.05 -22.68
C GLN A 11 -21.10 20.48 -24.08
N LYS A 12 -19.99 20.88 -24.71
CA LYS A 12 -19.63 20.40 -26.04
C LYS A 12 -19.38 18.89 -26.06
N LYS A 13 -18.75 18.36 -25.02
CA LYS A 13 -18.31 16.96 -24.97
C LYS A 13 -19.42 16.00 -24.52
N TYR A 14 -20.09 16.34 -23.43
CA TYR A 14 -21.09 15.50 -22.77
C TYR A 14 -22.52 16.02 -22.98
N ARG A 15 -22.73 16.92 -23.95
CA ARG A 15 -24.06 17.43 -24.37
C ARG A 15 -24.89 18.02 -23.22
N GLY A 16 -24.22 18.56 -22.20
CA GLY A 16 -24.86 19.15 -21.01
C GLY A 16 -25.25 18.17 -19.90
N ALA A 17 -24.84 16.90 -20.02
CA ALA A 17 -25.07 15.91 -18.97
C ALA A 17 -24.23 16.16 -17.70
N VAL A 18 -23.18 17.00 -17.80
CA VAL A 18 -22.27 17.35 -16.70
C VAL A 18 -22.03 18.84 -16.68
N SER A 19 -21.96 19.41 -15.48
CA SER A 19 -21.61 20.80 -15.22
C SER A 19 -20.59 20.90 -14.09
N VAL A 20 -19.89 22.03 -14.03
CA VAL A 20 -18.92 22.35 -12.99
C VAL A 20 -19.30 23.67 -12.32
N ARG A 21 -19.19 23.69 -10.98
CA ARG A 21 -19.30 24.90 -10.16
C ARG A 21 -18.08 25.03 -9.27
N GLU A 22 -17.78 26.27 -8.90
CA GLU A 22 -16.74 26.57 -7.94
C GLU A 22 -17.40 26.90 -6.60
N GLU A 23 -16.97 26.19 -5.56
CA GLU A 23 -17.32 26.47 -4.16
C GLU A 23 -16.10 27.10 -3.47
N GLU A 24 -16.25 27.51 -2.21
CA GLU A 24 -15.21 28.25 -1.47
C GLU A 24 -13.87 27.49 -1.44
N ASP A 25 -13.89 26.19 -1.14
CA ASP A 25 -12.72 25.35 -0.92
C ASP A 25 -12.51 24.23 -1.96
N ARG A 26 -13.42 24.08 -2.93
CA ARG A 26 -13.44 22.96 -3.89
C ARG A 26 -14.08 23.30 -5.23
N ILE A 27 -13.82 22.47 -6.23
CA ILE A 27 -14.45 22.51 -7.55
C ILE A 27 -15.36 21.29 -7.67
N VAL A 28 -16.67 21.51 -7.76
CA VAL A 28 -17.63 20.41 -7.80
C VAL A 28 -18.07 20.15 -9.23
N VAL A 29 -17.90 18.91 -9.67
CA VAL A 29 -18.38 18.41 -10.96
C VAL A 29 -19.58 17.52 -10.69
N SER A 30 -20.74 17.90 -11.23
CA SER A 30 -22.01 17.20 -11.00
C SER A 30 -22.71 16.90 -12.32
N GLY A 31 -23.51 15.84 -12.34
CA GLY A 31 -24.23 15.44 -13.54
C GLY A 31 -24.63 13.98 -13.52
N ARG A 32 -24.94 13.46 -14.71
CA ARG A 32 -25.26 12.05 -14.93
C ARG A 32 -24.49 11.53 -16.13
N LEU A 33 -23.81 10.41 -15.98
CA LEU A 33 -23.10 9.72 -17.04
C LEU A 33 -23.37 8.21 -16.94
N THR A 34 -23.07 7.44 -17.98
CA THR A 34 -23.23 5.97 -17.96
C THR A 34 -21.90 5.24 -17.81
N ASP A 35 -20.77 5.89 -18.09
CA ASP A 35 -19.43 5.30 -18.07
C ASP A 35 -18.53 5.98 -17.03
N TRP A 36 -17.77 5.17 -16.30
CA TRP A 36 -16.86 5.65 -15.28
C TRP A 36 -15.63 6.40 -15.84
N ASN A 37 -15.09 5.97 -16.98
CA ASN A 37 -13.95 6.66 -17.59
C ASN A 37 -14.36 8.06 -18.04
N ASP A 38 -15.59 8.22 -18.56
CA ASP A 38 -16.12 9.54 -18.89
C ASP A 38 -16.24 10.44 -17.64
N ALA A 39 -16.65 9.88 -16.50
CA ALA A 39 -16.68 10.62 -15.23
C ALA A 39 -15.27 11.03 -14.76
N VAL A 40 -14.30 10.12 -14.83
CA VAL A 40 -12.91 10.41 -14.51
C VAL A 40 -12.34 11.49 -15.42
N GLU A 41 -12.63 11.42 -16.72
CA GLU A 41 -12.14 12.39 -17.69
C GLU A 41 -12.78 13.77 -17.47
N ALA A 42 -14.10 13.83 -17.24
CA ALA A 42 -14.81 15.07 -16.94
C ALA A 42 -14.25 15.78 -15.70
N CYS A 43 -13.96 15.02 -14.64
CA CYS A 43 -13.35 15.54 -13.42
C CYS A 43 -11.91 15.99 -13.65
N THR A 44 -11.11 15.20 -14.37
CA THR A 44 -9.72 15.52 -14.71
C THR A 44 -9.62 16.81 -15.54
N MET A 45 -10.59 17.07 -16.43
CA MET A 45 -10.68 18.32 -17.20
C MET A 45 -10.85 19.58 -16.32
N CYS A 46 -11.33 19.42 -15.08
CA CYS A 46 -11.62 20.49 -14.14
C CYS A 46 -10.48 20.78 -13.15
N VAL A 47 -9.40 20.00 -13.19
CA VAL A 47 -8.25 20.14 -12.28
C VAL A 47 -7.51 21.47 -12.48
N GLN A 48 -7.29 22.18 -11.38
CA GLN A 48 -6.47 23.39 -11.33
C GLN A 48 -5.01 23.07 -11.02
N ARG A 49 -4.13 23.04 -12.03
CA ARG A 49 -2.69 22.75 -11.85
C ARG A 49 -1.91 23.72 -10.94
N LYS A 50 -2.47 24.89 -10.63
CA LYS A 50 -1.84 25.95 -9.82
C LYS A 50 -2.84 26.58 -8.83
N GLY A 51 -3.81 25.80 -8.37
CA GLY A 51 -4.82 26.23 -7.39
C GLY A 51 -4.71 25.45 -6.09
N ASP A 52 -5.45 25.91 -5.09
CA ASP A 52 -5.63 25.32 -3.76
C ASP A 52 -6.90 24.45 -3.64
N LYS A 53 -7.78 24.52 -4.65
CA LYS A 53 -9.03 23.76 -4.71
C LYS A 53 -8.85 22.41 -5.38
N HIS A 54 -9.37 21.37 -4.73
CA HIS A 54 -9.46 20.03 -5.28
C HIS A 54 -10.78 19.81 -6.03
N VAL A 55 -10.77 18.85 -6.95
CA VAL A 55 -11.97 18.42 -7.67
C VAL A 55 -12.75 17.41 -6.83
N VAL A 56 -14.04 17.69 -6.65
CA VAL A 56 -15.03 16.77 -6.08
C VAL A 56 -15.94 16.26 -7.18
N ASN A 57 -16.09 14.94 -7.22
CA ASN A 57 -16.97 14.22 -8.13
C ASN A 57 -18.32 13.93 -7.45
N ASP A 58 -19.36 14.56 -7.97
CA ASP A 58 -20.77 14.32 -7.66
C ASP A 58 -21.55 13.89 -8.93
N ILE A 59 -20.87 13.27 -9.89
CA ILE A 59 -21.50 12.67 -11.07
C ILE A 59 -22.14 11.34 -10.66
N ALA A 60 -23.45 11.20 -10.89
CA ALA A 60 -24.13 9.92 -10.74
C ALA A 60 -23.92 9.05 -11.98
N LEU A 61 -23.62 7.77 -11.78
CA LEU A 61 -23.55 6.79 -12.86
C LEU A 61 -24.91 6.10 -13.08
N GLU A 62 -25.52 6.29 -14.24
CA GLU A 62 -26.77 5.66 -14.61
C GLU A 62 -26.56 4.18 -14.93
N GLY A 63 -27.38 3.31 -14.34
CA GLY A 63 -27.30 1.86 -14.54
C GLY A 63 -26.11 1.18 -13.87
N VAL A 64 -25.26 1.90 -13.12
CA VAL A 64 -24.11 1.35 -12.39
C VAL A 64 -24.38 1.42 -10.89
N ARG A 65 -24.38 0.27 -10.22
CA ARG A 65 -24.41 0.19 -8.76
C ARG A 65 -22.99 0.13 -8.22
N ILE A 66 -22.56 1.19 -7.53
CA ILE A 66 -21.27 1.20 -6.83
C ILE A 66 -21.42 0.39 -5.53
N PRO A 67 -20.61 -0.66 -5.30
CA PRO A 67 -20.66 -1.43 -4.07
C PRO A 67 -20.31 -0.57 -2.85
N ALA A 68 -21.04 -0.76 -1.76
CA ALA A 68 -20.72 -0.13 -0.47
C ALA A 68 -19.44 -0.74 0.14
N MET A 69 -18.85 -0.03 1.10
CA MET A 69 -17.74 -0.55 1.91
C MET A 69 -18.12 -1.87 2.58
N ARG A 70 -17.26 -2.88 2.49
CA ARG A 70 -17.42 -4.10 3.28
C ARG A 70 -17.11 -3.81 4.75
N VAL A 71 -18.12 -3.99 5.59
CA VAL A 71 -18.06 -3.91 7.05
C VAL A 71 -17.87 -5.33 7.61
N PRO A 72 -16.98 -5.54 8.60
CA PRO A 72 -16.84 -6.83 9.28
C PRO A 72 -18.12 -7.26 9.99
N ASP A 73 -18.34 -8.58 10.05
CA ASP A 73 -19.52 -9.17 10.70
C ASP A 73 -19.51 -9.00 12.22
N ILE A 74 -18.32 -8.90 12.84
CA ILE A 74 -18.20 -8.68 14.28
C ILE A 74 -18.85 -7.35 14.69
N ARG A 75 -19.72 -7.41 15.70
CA ARG A 75 -20.38 -6.26 16.30
C ARG A 75 -20.40 -6.44 17.82
N ASP A 76 -19.81 -5.50 18.53
CA ASP A 76 -19.75 -5.48 19.99
C ASP A 76 -19.56 -4.04 20.51
N GLU A 77 -19.30 -3.89 21.81
CA GLU A 77 -19.09 -2.60 22.47
C GLU A 77 -17.66 -2.48 23.04
N SER A 78 -16.70 -3.25 22.50
CA SER A 78 -15.33 -3.33 23.04
C SER A 78 -14.55 -2.00 23.02
N LEU A 79 -14.96 -1.05 22.18
CA LEU A 79 -14.38 0.28 22.09
C LEU A 79 -15.27 1.39 22.67
N GLU A 80 -16.44 1.03 23.23
CA GLU A 80 -17.41 1.99 23.73
C GLU A 80 -16.81 2.90 24.82
N GLY A 81 -17.00 4.21 24.66
CA GLY A 81 -16.56 5.20 25.64
C GLY A 81 -15.05 5.49 25.64
N LEU A 82 -14.24 4.85 24.79
CA LEU A 82 -12.80 5.14 24.72
C LEU A 82 -12.53 6.58 24.27
N ARG A 83 -11.52 7.21 24.87
CA ARG A 83 -11.16 8.63 24.67
C ARG A 83 -9.69 8.81 24.29
N PRO A 84 -9.24 8.27 23.15
CA PRO A 84 -7.85 8.44 22.73
C PRO A 84 -7.56 9.91 22.39
N ASP A 85 -6.31 10.34 22.55
CA ASP A 85 -5.88 11.65 22.07
C ASP A 85 -5.90 11.69 20.54
N VAL A 86 -5.49 10.59 19.90
CA VAL A 86 -5.51 10.43 18.45
C VAL A 86 -6.19 9.13 18.04
N LEU A 87 -7.21 9.24 17.19
CA LEU A 87 -7.80 8.12 16.46
C LEU A 87 -7.30 8.13 15.00
N ILE A 88 -6.63 7.06 14.58
CA ILE A 88 -6.18 6.86 13.20
C ILE A 88 -7.14 5.90 12.50
N VAL A 89 -7.71 6.33 11.37
CA VAL A 89 -8.63 5.51 10.57
C VAL A 89 -7.88 4.91 9.39
N GLY A 90 -7.61 3.59 9.44
CA GLY A 90 -6.96 2.82 8.38
C GLY A 90 -5.59 2.24 8.79
N GLY A 91 -5.43 0.92 8.69
CA GLY A 91 -4.22 0.14 9.00
C GLY A 91 -3.36 -0.19 7.78
N GLY A 92 -3.40 0.67 6.76
CA GLY A 92 -2.43 0.65 5.66
C GLY A 92 -1.07 1.21 6.08
N ILE A 93 -0.12 1.27 5.13
CA ILE A 93 1.23 1.80 5.37
C ILE A 93 1.21 3.22 5.93
N SER A 94 0.30 4.08 5.48
CA SER A 94 0.16 5.44 6.00
C SER A 94 -0.23 5.42 7.47
N GLY A 95 -1.33 4.76 7.85
CA GLY A 95 -1.78 4.73 9.23
C GLY A 95 -0.80 4.04 10.18
N ALA A 96 -0.21 2.92 9.76
CA ALA A 96 0.76 2.19 10.59
C ALA A 96 2.05 3.00 10.82
N SER A 97 2.57 3.68 9.79
CA SER A 97 3.75 4.53 9.95
C SER A 97 3.46 5.79 10.78
N ILE A 98 2.28 6.41 10.61
CA ILE A 98 1.81 7.53 11.44
C ILE A 98 1.67 7.08 12.91
N ALA A 99 1.08 5.91 13.17
CA ALA A 99 0.94 5.38 14.52
C ALA A 99 2.30 5.23 15.21
N ARG A 100 3.29 4.63 14.53
CA ARG A 100 4.65 4.52 15.07
C ARG A 100 5.25 5.90 15.33
N GLU A 101 5.16 6.84 14.40
CA GLU A 101 5.76 8.16 14.58
C GLU A 101 5.10 8.98 15.70
N LEU A 102 3.79 8.80 15.93
CA LEU A 102 3.10 9.41 17.07
C LEU A 102 3.56 8.85 18.42
N THR A 103 3.99 7.59 18.50
CA THR A 103 4.49 7.01 19.77
C THR A 103 5.80 7.62 20.28
N LYS A 104 6.46 8.49 19.49
CA LYS A 104 7.55 9.36 19.95
C LYS A 104 7.06 10.46 20.90
N TRP A 105 5.75 10.64 21.03
CA TRP A 105 5.11 11.57 21.94
C TRP A 105 4.31 10.78 22.98
N LYS A 106 4.13 11.35 24.17
CA LYS A 106 3.26 10.79 25.21
C LYS A 106 1.80 11.09 24.88
N LEU A 107 1.22 10.27 24.01
CA LEU A 107 -0.16 10.38 23.53
C LEU A 107 -0.89 9.04 23.63
N ASP A 108 -2.18 9.05 23.96
CA ASP A 108 -3.04 7.88 23.80
C ASP A 108 -3.46 7.73 22.33
N ILE A 109 -2.93 6.70 21.66
CA ILE A 109 -3.09 6.47 20.22
C ILE A 109 -3.90 5.20 20.01
N LEU A 110 -5.01 5.33 19.28
CA LEU A 110 -5.80 4.20 18.80
C LEU A 110 -5.83 4.21 17.27
N LEU A 111 -5.41 3.12 16.64
CA LEU A 111 -5.63 2.86 15.22
C LEU A 111 -6.76 1.86 15.05
N VAL A 112 -7.71 2.17 14.16
CA VAL A 112 -8.79 1.24 13.77
C VAL A 112 -8.63 0.82 12.32
N GLU A 113 -8.73 -0.49 12.07
CA GLU A 113 -8.64 -1.11 10.74
C GLU A 113 -9.83 -2.04 10.57
N LYS A 114 -10.59 -1.85 9.48
CA LYS A 114 -11.76 -2.67 9.17
C LYS A 114 -11.37 -4.10 8.81
N GLU A 115 -10.16 -4.33 8.35
CA GLU A 115 -9.66 -5.64 7.98
C GLU A 115 -9.19 -6.45 9.19
N ALA A 116 -9.11 -7.77 9.02
CA ALA A 116 -8.69 -8.70 10.08
C ALA A 116 -7.18 -8.68 10.38
N ASP A 117 -6.41 -7.85 9.66
CA ASP A 117 -4.97 -7.65 9.81
C ASP A 117 -4.57 -6.36 9.06
N LEU A 118 -3.35 -5.88 9.33
CA LEU A 118 -2.78 -4.77 8.61
C LEU A 118 -2.41 -5.15 7.17
N ALA A 119 -2.28 -4.12 6.33
CA ALA A 119 -1.89 -4.25 4.92
C ALA A 119 -2.78 -5.20 4.09
N VAL A 120 -4.06 -5.36 4.44
CA VAL A 120 -4.96 -6.20 3.64
C VAL A 120 -5.41 -5.50 2.36
N GLN A 121 -5.42 -4.17 2.31
CA GLN A 121 -5.85 -3.36 1.16
C GLN A 121 -4.65 -3.03 0.22
N ALA A 122 -4.61 -1.83 -0.37
CA ALA A 122 -3.56 -1.38 -1.30
C ALA A 122 -2.11 -1.62 -0.81
N SER A 123 -1.85 -1.47 0.49
CA SER A 123 -0.52 -1.63 1.08
C SER A 123 0.03 -3.07 1.02
N GLY A 124 -0.83 -4.09 0.93
CA GLY A 124 -0.41 -5.48 0.68
C GLY A 124 -0.51 -5.90 -0.78
N ARG A 125 -1.00 -5.02 -1.67
CA ARG A 125 -1.27 -5.30 -3.08
C ARG A 125 -0.56 -4.32 -4.01
N ASN A 126 0.73 -4.11 -3.76
CA ASN A 126 1.63 -3.32 -4.59
C ASN A 126 2.94 -4.08 -4.84
N ASP A 127 3.84 -3.45 -5.60
CA ASP A 127 5.01 -4.14 -6.14
C ASP A 127 6.15 -4.30 -5.10
N GLY A 128 6.09 -3.56 -3.99
CA GLY A 128 7.19 -3.49 -3.02
C GLY A 128 8.35 -2.60 -3.48
N GLU A 129 8.13 -1.72 -4.47
CA GLU A 129 9.16 -0.78 -4.94
C GLU A 129 9.35 0.41 -3.99
N VAL A 130 10.61 0.69 -3.69
CA VAL A 130 11.09 1.94 -3.12
C VAL A 130 11.56 2.83 -4.28
N HIS A 131 10.69 3.74 -4.69
CA HIS A 131 10.84 4.51 -5.92
C HIS A 131 11.92 5.61 -5.82
N PRO A 132 12.67 5.89 -6.90
CA PRO A 132 13.64 6.99 -6.93
C PRO A 132 13.02 8.37 -7.25
N GLY A 133 11.74 8.42 -7.65
CA GLY A 133 11.03 9.66 -7.99
C GLY A 133 11.34 10.24 -9.38
N VAL A 134 12.02 9.48 -10.25
CA VAL A 134 12.46 9.91 -11.60
C VAL A 134 11.31 10.28 -12.55
N ASP A 135 10.12 9.77 -12.28
CA ASP A 135 8.91 9.95 -13.07
C ASP A 135 8.04 11.12 -12.60
N LEU A 136 8.42 11.77 -11.49
CA LEU A 136 7.64 12.83 -10.85
C LEU A 136 8.21 14.22 -11.13
N ASN A 137 7.31 15.20 -11.28
CA ASN A 137 7.66 16.57 -11.58
C ASN A 137 7.78 17.41 -10.31
N LYS A 138 8.66 18.43 -10.38
CA LYS A 138 8.86 19.39 -9.29
C LYS A 138 7.55 20.06 -8.89
N GLY A 139 7.32 20.15 -7.58
CA GLY A 139 6.20 20.90 -6.98
C GLY A 139 5.00 20.06 -6.57
N SER A 140 5.00 18.76 -6.86
CA SER A 140 4.00 17.83 -6.32
C SER A 140 4.39 17.32 -4.94
N LEU A 141 3.40 17.03 -4.09
CA LEU A 141 3.63 16.40 -2.79
C LEU A 141 4.24 15.01 -2.97
N LYS A 142 3.82 14.26 -3.99
CA LYS A 142 4.46 13.00 -4.40
C LYS A 142 5.96 13.15 -4.59
N GLN A 143 6.41 14.17 -5.33
CA GLN A 143 7.83 14.40 -5.59
C GLN A 143 8.56 14.84 -4.33
N HIS A 144 7.93 15.64 -3.47
CA HIS A 144 8.50 16.04 -2.18
C HIS A 144 8.74 14.82 -1.27
N TYR A 145 7.69 14.06 -0.98
CA TYR A 145 7.76 12.97 -0.01
C TYR A 145 8.47 11.72 -0.54
N VAL A 146 8.47 11.44 -1.85
CA VAL A 146 9.22 10.28 -2.38
C VAL A 146 10.72 10.45 -2.17
N LEU A 147 11.25 11.67 -2.36
CA LEU A 147 12.68 11.93 -2.24
C LEU A 147 13.13 11.84 -0.80
N LEU A 148 12.35 12.39 0.13
CA LEU A 148 12.61 12.31 1.56
C LEU A 148 12.45 10.87 2.06
N GLY A 149 11.31 10.25 1.75
CA GLY A 149 10.98 8.91 2.22
C GLY A 149 11.97 7.86 1.72
N ASN A 150 12.37 7.92 0.44
CA ASN A 150 13.36 7.01 -0.12
C ASN A 150 14.66 6.97 0.71
N LEU A 151 15.17 8.12 1.16
CA LEU A 151 16.41 8.22 1.94
C LEU A 151 16.30 7.58 3.34
N MET A 152 15.08 7.39 3.85
CA MET A 152 14.84 6.86 5.20
C MET A 152 14.82 5.31 5.23
N TYR A 153 14.74 4.64 4.08
CA TYR A 153 14.48 3.20 4.02
C TYR A 153 15.56 2.32 4.62
N ASP A 154 16.85 2.62 4.43
CA ASP A 154 17.94 1.82 4.98
C ASP A 154 17.82 1.76 6.51
N ARG A 155 17.69 2.93 7.14
CA ARG A 155 17.54 3.06 8.59
C ARG A 155 16.25 2.42 9.10
N ILE A 156 15.12 2.65 8.43
CA ILE A 156 13.82 2.14 8.90
C ILE A 156 13.75 0.62 8.80
N CYS A 157 14.24 0.05 7.71
CA CYS A 157 14.24 -1.40 7.54
C CYS A 157 15.24 -2.08 8.49
N GLU A 158 16.33 -1.40 8.84
CA GLU A 158 17.23 -1.84 9.93
C GLU A 158 16.56 -1.77 11.30
N GLU A 159 15.95 -0.63 11.65
CA GLU A 159 15.23 -0.44 12.91
C GLU A 159 14.10 -1.46 13.06
N LEU A 160 13.37 -1.73 12.00
CA LEU A 160 12.23 -2.65 12.00
C LEU A 160 12.60 -4.09 11.61
N ASP A 161 13.86 -4.44 11.38
CA ASP A 161 14.26 -5.78 10.93
C ASP A 161 13.35 -6.32 9.79
N VAL A 162 13.26 -5.55 8.71
CA VAL A 162 12.47 -5.89 7.50
C VAL A 162 13.44 -6.08 6.33
N PRO A 163 13.29 -7.16 5.53
CA PRO A 163 14.12 -7.34 4.35
C PRO A 163 13.96 -6.17 3.36
N PHE A 164 15.08 -5.52 3.05
CA PHE A 164 15.17 -4.43 2.09
C PHE A 164 16.47 -4.54 1.29
N ARG A 165 16.42 -4.19 0.00
CA ARG A 165 17.60 -4.14 -0.88
C ARG A 165 17.56 -2.94 -1.80
N ARG A 166 18.66 -2.17 -1.86
CA ARG A 166 18.93 -1.18 -2.91
C ARG A 166 19.36 -1.90 -4.18
N CYS A 167 18.40 -2.39 -4.96
CA CYS A 167 18.67 -3.14 -6.19
C CYS A 167 18.81 -2.26 -7.45
N GLY A 168 18.55 -0.96 -7.33
CA GLY A 168 18.59 -0.04 -8.45
C GLY A 168 17.43 -0.24 -9.44
N GLN A 169 17.29 0.71 -10.36
CA GLN A 169 16.26 0.68 -11.39
C GLN A 169 16.84 1.02 -12.76
N TYR A 170 16.52 0.20 -13.77
CA TYR A 170 16.81 0.46 -15.17
C TYR A 170 15.54 0.77 -15.98
N VAL A 171 15.58 1.86 -16.74
CA VAL A 171 14.59 2.18 -17.77
C VAL A 171 15.26 2.09 -19.12
N GLY A 172 15.02 1.00 -19.84
CA GLY A 172 15.67 0.66 -21.11
C GLY A 172 15.06 1.36 -22.32
N PHE A 173 15.92 1.74 -23.28
CA PHE A 173 15.56 2.36 -24.55
C PHE A 173 16.16 1.56 -25.72
N THR A 174 15.34 1.23 -26.71
CA THR A 174 15.75 0.51 -27.92
C THR A 174 16.16 1.43 -29.07
N ASP A 175 15.71 2.69 -29.05
CA ASP A 175 16.01 3.69 -30.07
C ASP A 175 17.17 4.59 -29.63
N ALA A 176 18.29 4.55 -30.37
CA ALA A 176 19.46 5.38 -30.11
C ALA A 176 19.19 6.87 -30.34
N VAL A 177 18.23 7.23 -31.23
CA VAL A 177 17.88 8.62 -31.55
C VAL A 177 17.25 9.32 -30.34
N ALA A 178 16.68 8.58 -29.40
CA ALA A 178 16.12 9.13 -28.15
C ALA A 178 17.18 9.69 -27.20
N TRP A 179 18.46 9.35 -27.36
CA TRP A 179 19.52 9.66 -26.39
C TRP A 179 19.64 11.15 -26.02
N PRO A 180 19.64 12.12 -26.96
CA PRO A 180 19.78 13.54 -26.60
C PRO A 180 18.62 14.04 -25.73
N ILE A 181 17.38 13.66 -26.06
CA ILE A 181 16.18 14.03 -25.31
C ILE A 181 16.21 13.39 -23.92
N VAL A 182 16.60 12.10 -23.84
CA VAL A 182 16.70 11.41 -22.56
C VAL A 182 17.83 11.97 -21.70
N ARG A 183 18.96 12.38 -22.29
CA ARG A 183 20.04 13.07 -21.57
C ARG A 183 19.57 14.39 -20.96
N LEU A 184 18.81 15.18 -21.72
CA LEU A 184 18.20 16.41 -21.20
C LEU A 184 17.21 16.12 -20.07
N PHE A 185 16.39 15.06 -20.21
CA PHE A 185 15.48 14.62 -19.17
C PHE A 185 16.23 14.22 -17.88
N VAL A 186 17.27 13.39 -17.97
CA VAL A 186 18.10 12.99 -16.81
C VAL A 186 18.75 14.21 -16.15
N TRP A 187 19.28 15.14 -16.95
CA TRP A 187 19.81 16.41 -16.45
C TRP A 187 18.73 17.21 -15.68
N GLN A 188 17.52 17.33 -16.24
CA GLN A 188 16.40 18.00 -15.57
C GLN A 188 16.02 17.30 -14.25
N ARG A 189 15.96 15.97 -14.23
CA ARG A 189 15.64 15.20 -13.01
C ARG A 189 16.69 15.42 -11.93
N LYS A 190 17.97 15.43 -12.29
CA LYS A 190 19.08 15.66 -11.37
C LYS A 190 19.12 17.07 -10.80
N HIS A 191 19.05 18.08 -11.66
CA HIS A 191 19.31 19.47 -11.27
C HIS A 191 18.04 20.25 -10.88
N ILE A 192 16.87 19.86 -11.37
CA ILE A 192 15.60 20.57 -11.11
C ILE A 192 14.71 19.76 -10.16
N CYS A 193 14.60 18.44 -10.37
CA CYS A 193 13.69 17.58 -9.59
C CYS A 193 14.36 16.90 -8.39
N GLY A 194 15.65 17.10 -8.15
CA GLY A 194 16.34 16.60 -6.95
C GLY A 194 16.65 15.10 -6.93
N VAL A 195 16.46 14.36 -8.04
CA VAL A 195 16.85 12.95 -8.17
C VAL A 195 18.35 12.88 -8.48
N ARG A 196 19.19 13.11 -7.47
CA ARG A 196 20.61 13.48 -7.65
C ARG A 196 21.48 12.40 -8.28
N ASP A 197 21.12 11.15 -8.07
CA ASP A 197 21.89 9.95 -8.42
C ASP A 197 21.48 9.33 -9.77
N THR A 198 20.43 9.86 -10.40
CA THR A 198 19.99 9.41 -11.73
C THR A 198 21.06 9.68 -12.79
N ARG A 199 21.33 8.67 -13.62
CA ARG A 199 22.35 8.76 -14.68
C ARG A 199 21.98 7.91 -15.89
N LEU A 200 22.65 8.17 -17.01
CA LEU A 200 22.57 7.29 -18.19
C LEU A 200 23.65 6.22 -18.12
N VAL A 201 23.28 5.01 -18.56
CA VAL A 201 24.20 3.89 -18.76
C VAL A 201 24.15 3.43 -20.21
N GLY A 202 25.31 3.09 -20.76
CA GLY A 202 25.40 2.54 -22.12
C GLY A 202 25.04 1.05 -22.16
N ARG A 203 24.83 0.53 -23.37
CA ARG A 203 24.53 -0.90 -23.61
C ARG A 203 25.50 -1.87 -22.92
N ARG A 204 26.81 -1.57 -22.94
CA ARG A 204 27.84 -2.45 -22.37
C ARG A 204 27.66 -2.61 -20.86
N GLU A 205 27.51 -1.50 -20.15
CA GLU A 205 27.27 -1.49 -18.70
C GLU A 205 25.95 -2.16 -18.35
N LEU A 206 24.87 -1.84 -19.08
CA LEU A 206 23.56 -2.45 -18.87
C LEU A 206 23.60 -3.98 -19.02
N ARG A 207 24.26 -4.51 -20.06
CA ARG A 207 24.36 -5.96 -20.27
C ARG A 207 25.28 -6.68 -19.31
N MET A 208 26.26 -5.99 -18.73
CA MET A 208 27.08 -6.56 -17.67
C MET A 208 26.27 -6.70 -16.37
N ALA A 209 25.44 -5.69 -16.06
CA ALA A 209 24.61 -5.70 -14.85
C ALA A 209 23.40 -6.64 -14.99
N GLU A 210 22.76 -6.64 -16.16
CA GLU A 210 21.48 -7.31 -16.41
C GLU A 210 21.52 -8.04 -17.77
N PRO A 211 22.14 -9.23 -17.85
CA PRO A 211 22.40 -9.93 -19.11
C PRO A 211 21.14 -10.45 -19.82
N GLU A 212 20.09 -10.77 -19.05
CA GLU A 212 18.83 -11.36 -19.54
C GLU A 212 17.79 -10.30 -19.98
N LEU A 213 18.07 -9.00 -19.74
CA LEU A 213 17.24 -7.93 -20.27
C LEU A 213 17.31 -7.85 -21.80
N ASN A 214 16.33 -7.17 -22.39
CA ASN A 214 16.18 -7.07 -23.84
C ASN A 214 17.50 -6.69 -24.55
N PRO A 215 18.07 -7.57 -25.39
CA PRO A 215 19.36 -7.34 -26.03
C PRO A 215 19.33 -6.18 -27.04
N ALA A 216 18.15 -5.72 -27.44
CA ALA A 216 17.93 -4.56 -28.30
C ALA A 216 18.12 -3.22 -27.56
N PHE A 217 18.19 -3.19 -26.22
CA PHE A 217 18.49 -1.97 -25.48
C PHE A 217 19.84 -1.38 -25.91
N LYS A 218 19.83 -0.08 -26.20
CA LYS A 218 21.00 0.70 -26.64
C LYS A 218 21.60 1.50 -25.48
N PHE A 219 20.75 1.93 -24.55
CA PHE A 219 21.12 2.61 -23.32
C PHE A 219 19.95 2.51 -22.32
N ALA A 220 20.17 2.89 -21.07
CA ALA A 220 19.12 2.99 -20.07
C ALA A 220 19.33 4.21 -19.16
N ILE A 221 18.25 4.70 -18.55
CA ILE A 221 18.34 5.51 -17.33
C ILE A 221 18.56 4.53 -16.17
N TYR A 222 19.53 4.82 -15.30
CA TYR A 222 19.80 4.07 -14.10
C TYR A 222 19.61 4.95 -12.86
N ASN A 223 18.84 4.44 -11.89
CA ASN A 223 18.59 5.08 -10.60
C ASN A 223 19.05 4.14 -9.47
N PRO A 224 20.23 4.35 -8.87
CA PRO A 224 20.76 3.44 -7.85
C PRO A 224 19.99 3.51 -6.52
N SER A 225 19.33 4.62 -6.20
CA SER A 225 18.46 4.76 -5.03
C SER A 225 17.17 3.95 -5.08
N ALA A 226 16.82 3.34 -6.22
CA ALA A 226 15.66 2.44 -6.23
C ALA A 226 15.94 1.17 -5.41
N GLY A 227 14.91 0.65 -4.76
CA GLY A 227 15.03 -0.56 -3.95
C GLY A 227 13.76 -1.38 -3.89
N CYS A 228 13.86 -2.55 -3.26
CA CYS A 228 12.74 -3.44 -3.04
C CYS A 228 12.62 -3.78 -1.55
N VAL A 229 11.40 -3.80 -1.05
CA VAL A 229 11.02 -4.19 0.32
C VAL A 229 9.82 -5.13 0.28
N CYS A 230 9.61 -5.90 1.34
CA CYS A 230 8.33 -6.60 1.56
C CYS A 230 7.26 -5.60 2.03
N PRO A 231 6.22 -5.27 1.24
CA PRO A 231 5.32 -4.16 1.57
C PRO A 231 4.37 -4.45 2.73
N TYR A 232 3.82 -5.67 2.81
CA TYR A 232 3.01 -6.10 3.95
C TYR A 232 3.87 -6.33 5.20
N GLY A 233 5.08 -6.91 5.05
CA GLY A 233 6.04 -7.07 6.14
C GLY A 233 6.42 -5.74 6.78
N LEU A 234 6.72 -4.72 5.96
CA LEU A 234 7.01 -3.36 6.43
C LEU A 234 5.82 -2.72 7.16
N THR A 235 4.61 -2.86 6.61
CA THR A 235 3.40 -2.28 7.23
C THR A 235 3.09 -2.95 8.58
N ILE A 236 3.18 -4.28 8.66
CA ILE A 236 2.99 -5.04 9.91
C ILE A 236 4.05 -4.64 10.93
N ALA A 237 5.32 -4.57 10.49
CA ALA A 237 6.44 -4.15 11.31
C ALA A 237 6.27 -2.76 11.95
N TYR A 238 5.73 -1.80 11.19
CA TYR A 238 5.34 -0.49 11.73
C TYR A 238 4.29 -0.61 12.82
N GLY A 239 3.22 -1.37 12.56
CA GLY A 239 2.14 -1.57 13.53
C GLY A 239 2.60 -2.28 14.80
N GLU A 240 3.39 -3.36 14.67
CA GLU A 240 3.95 -4.08 15.81
C GLU A 240 4.87 -3.18 16.66
N ASN A 241 5.71 -2.36 16.01
CA ASN A 241 6.57 -1.42 16.75
C ASN A 241 5.75 -0.30 17.40
N ALA A 242 4.66 0.18 16.77
CA ALA A 242 3.76 1.13 17.41
C ALA A 242 3.12 0.52 18.67
N VAL A 243 2.68 -0.75 18.62
CA VAL A 243 2.13 -1.45 19.78
C VAL A 243 3.17 -1.64 20.89
N GLN A 244 4.40 -2.01 20.54
CA GLN A 244 5.52 -2.08 21.51
C GLN A 244 5.81 -0.75 22.21
N ASN A 245 5.49 0.37 21.56
CA ASN A 245 5.65 1.72 22.09
C ASN A 245 4.35 2.30 22.70
N GLY A 246 3.33 1.46 22.93
CA GLY A 246 2.13 1.84 23.69
C GLY A 246 0.91 2.24 22.85
N ALA A 247 0.98 2.23 21.52
CA ALA A 247 -0.22 2.42 20.70
C ALA A 247 -1.15 1.20 20.78
N ARG A 248 -2.46 1.43 20.61
CA ARG A 248 -3.46 0.35 20.48
C ARG A 248 -3.92 0.22 19.03
N ILE A 249 -4.08 -1.00 18.57
CA ILE A 249 -4.59 -1.31 17.22
C ILE A 249 -5.83 -2.20 17.37
N SER A 250 -6.97 -1.73 16.86
CA SER A 250 -8.21 -2.50 16.81
C SER A 250 -8.51 -2.94 15.37
N LEU A 251 -8.31 -4.23 15.11
CA LEU A 251 -8.64 -4.88 13.84
C LEU A 251 -10.14 -5.19 13.76
N ASN A 252 -10.64 -5.51 12.57
CA ASN A 252 -12.07 -5.73 12.30
C ASN A 252 -12.98 -4.57 12.79
N THR A 253 -12.46 -3.35 12.79
CA THR A 253 -13.13 -2.14 13.27
C THR A 253 -13.31 -1.14 12.14
N ALA A 254 -14.51 -1.10 11.56
CA ALA A 254 -14.92 -0.13 10.56
C ALA A 254 -15.50 1.11 11.25
N VAL A 255 -15.02 2.29 10.86
CA VAL A 255 -15.70 3.56 11.14
C VAL A 255 -16.93 3.65 10.24
N LEU A 256 -18.08 3.93 10.84
CA LEU A 256 -19.38 3.94 10.17
C LEU A 256 -19.93 5.36 10.04
N ASP A 257 -19.58 6.26 10.97
CA ASP A 257 -20.13 7.61 11.04
C ASP A 257 -19.35 8.49 12.03
N MET A 258 -19.58 9.81 11.98
CA MET A 258 -19.06 10.76 12.96
C MET A 258 -20.12 11.78 13.37
N ASP A 259 -20.20 12.05 14.67
CA ASP A 259 -20.97 13.19 15.17
C ASP A 259 -20.09 14.44 15.14
N VAL A 260 -20.51 15.45 14.37
CA VAL A 260 -19.76 16.69 14.17
C VAL A 260 -20.59 17.87 14.63
N THR A 261 -20.12 18.56 15.66
CA THR A 261 -20.76 19.75 16.21
C THR A 261 -19.81 20.93 16.09
N GLU A 262 -20.28 22.06 15.54
CA GLU A 262 -19.50 23.29 15.37
C GLU A 262 -18.13 23.12 14.67
N GLY A 263 -18.09 22.22 13.69
CA GLY A 263 -16.85 21.89 12.95
C GLY A 263 -15.83 21.14 13.79
N ARG A 264 -16.28 20.34 14.78
CA ARG A 264 -15.44 19.42 15.54
C ARG A 264 -16.09 18.05 15.63
N ILE A 265 -15.30 17.00 15.41
CA ILE A 265 -15.71 15.62 15.65
C ILE A 265 -15.81 15.41 17.15
N MET A 266 -17.01 15.09 17.64
CA MET A 266 -17.32 14.82 19.04
C MET A 266 -17.26 13.34 19.36
N SER A 267 -17.69 12.51 18.41
CA SER A 267 -17.62 11.05 18.51
C SER A 267 -17.51 10.38 17.15
N VAL A 268 -16.96 9.18 17.14
CA VAL A 268 -16.77 8.33 15.96
C VAL A 268 -17.46 7.00 16.23
N ARG A 269 -18.50 6.71 15.46
CA ARG A 269 -19.27 5.47 15.59
C ARG A 269 -18.60 4.37 14.78
N THR A 270 -18.32 3.24 15.41
CA THR A 270 -17.77 2.05 14.75
C THR A 270 -18.75 0.88 14.81
N ASN A 271 -18.43 -0.24 14.16
CA ASN A 271 -19.15 -1.50 14.40
C ASN A 271 -18.89 -2.11 15.79
N ARG A 272 -17.96 -1.56 16.57
CA ARG A 272 -17.48 -2.10 17.86
C ARG A 272 -17.64 -1.13 19.04
N GLY A 273 -18.59 -0.19 18.93
CA GLY A 273 -18.84 0.87 19.89
C GLY A 273 -18.44 2.26 19.40
N THR A 274 -18.71 3.27 20.21
CA THR A 274 -18.48 4.69 19.94
C THR A 274 -17.23 5.18 20.67
N VAL A 275 -16.33 5.82 19.92
CA VAL A 275 -15.06 6.38 20.40
C VAL A 275 -15.14 7.90 20.42
N TYR A 276 -14.52 8.55 21.39
CA TYR A 276 -14.56 10.00 21.61
C TYR A 276 -13.14 10.62 21.52
N PRO A 277 -12.55 10.66 20.32
CA PRO A 277 -11.17 11.11 20.15
C PRO A 277 -11.01 12.63 20.26
N ARG A 278 -9.83 13.11 20.67
CA ARG A 278 -9.53 14.56 20.59
C ARG A 278 -9.20 15.00 19.16
N LEU A 279 -8.51 14.15 18.41
CA LEU A 279 -8.07 14.36 17.03
C LEU A 279 -8.29 13.09 16.20
N VAL A 280 -8.75 13.25 14.97
CA VAL A 280 -8.88 12.14 13.99
C VAL A 280 -7.86 12.31 12.86
N ILE A 281 -7.21 11.23 12.48
CA ILE A 281 -6.34 11.15 11.30
C ILE A 281 -7.00 10.21 10.29
N ASN A 282 -7.37 10.76 9.14
CA ASN A 282 -7.95 10.02 8.03
C ASN A 282 -6.83 9.44 7.14
N ALA A 283 -6.58 8.14 7.27
CA ALA A 283 -5.62 7.37 6.47
C ALA A 283 -6.31 6.20 5.74
N ALA A 284 -7.60 6.36 5.39
CA ALA A 284 -8.48 5.26 4.98
C ALA A 284 -8.33 4.81 3.50
N GLY A 285 -7.23 5.19 2.83
CA GLY A 285 -6.93 4.74 1.47
C GLY A 285 -8.03 5.08 0.47
N THR A 286 -8.60 4.07 -0.19
CA THR A 286 -9.68 4.27 -1.18
C THR A 286 -10.98 4.79 -0.55
N PHE A 287 -11.13 4.69 0.76
CA PHE A 287 -12.26 5.21 1.53
C PHE A 287 -11.99 6.57 2.19
N ALA A 288 -10.86 7.21 1.87
CA ALA A 288 -10.50 8.47 2.50
C ALA A 288 -11.48 9.60 2.18
N GLU A 289 -12.17 9.60 1.03
CA GLU A 289 -13.22 10.60 0.78
C GLU A 289 -14.48 10.34 1.60
N ASP A 290 -14.83 9.08 1.86
CA ASP A 290 -16.02 8.70 2.62
C ASP A 290 -15.84 9.08 4.09
N VAL A 291 -14.64 8.87 4.64
CA VAL A 291 -14.27 9.35 5.98
C VAL A 291 -14.28 10.87 6.06
N ALA A 292 -13.85 11.56 5.00
CA ALA A 292 -13.94 13.02 4.94
C ALA A 292 -15.40 13.50 4.90
N GLU A 293 -16.27 12.77 4.20
CA GLU A 293 -17.71 13.04 4.12
C GLU A 293 -18.40 12.83 5.48
N MET A 294 -18.13 11.72 6.17
CA MET A 294 -18.60 11.46 7.54
C MET A 294 -18.22 12.61 8.49
N ALA A 295 -17.02 13.19 8.30
CA ALA A 295 -16.54 14.31 9.10
C ALA A 295 -17.03 15.69 8.63
N GLY A 296 -17.87 15.78 7.59
CA GLY A 296 -18.33 17.05 7.02
C GLY A 296 -17.24 17.86 6.29
N ASP A 297 -16.12 17.24 5.91
CA ASP A 297 -14.90 17.87 5.38
C ASP A 297 -14.48 17.30 4.01
N ARG A 298 -15.43 16.82 3.19
CA ARG A 298 -15.11 16.33 1.84
C ARG A 298 -14.82 17.50 0.89
N PHE A 299 -13.54 17.78 0.64
CA PHE A 299 -13.11 18.75 -0.39
C PHE A 299 -12.35 18.11 -1.56
N TYR A 300 -12.07 16.81 -1.51
CA TYR A 300 -11.45 16.02 -2.57
C TYR A 300 -12.28 14.77 -2.86
N SER A 301 -12.03 14.14 -4.01
CA SER A 301 -12.59 12.82 -4.34
C SER A 301 -11.50 11.84 -4.71
N ILE A 302 -11.79 10.55 -4.50
CA ILE A 302 -10.95 9.44 -4.92
C ILE A 302 -11.57 8.79 -6.15
N HIS A 303 -10.78 8.62 -7.21
CA HIS A 303 -11.12 7.72 -8.31
C HIS A 303 -10.25 6.45 -8.19
N PRO A 304 -10.84 5.29 -7.87
CA PRO A 304 -10.08 4.07 -7.68
C PRO A 304 -9.46 3.55 -8.99
N ARG A 305 -8.21 3.10 -8.93
CA ARG A 305 -7.50 2.53 -10.09
C ARG A 305 -6.93 1.16 -9.78
N ARG A 306 -7.45 0.13 -10.46
CA ARG A 306 -6.98 -1.25 -10.35
C ARG A 306 -5.64 -1.45 -11.02
N GLY A 307 -4.85 -2.37 -10.46
CA GLY A 307 -3.59 -2.83 -11.01
C GLY A 307 -3.36 -4.30 -10.70
N THR A 308 -3.27 -5.10 -11.75
CA THR A 308 -3.08 -6.55 -11.72
C THR A 308 -1.60 -6.88 -11.86
N ASN A 309 -1.10 -7.71 -10.95
CA ASN A 309 0.27 -8.20 -10.93
C ASN A 309 0.30 -9.73 -11.01
N SER A 310 1.41 -10.25 -11.51
CA SER A 310 1.76 -11.67 -11.48
C SER A 310 3.06 -11.87 -10.71
N ILE A 311 3.12 -12.91 -9.89
CA ILE A 311 4.35 -13.35 -9.20
C ILE A 311 4.85 -14.61 -9.88
N LEU A 312 6.06 -14.57 -10.40
CA LEU A 312 6.76 -15.73 -10.94
C LEU A 312 7.48 -16.49 -9.84
N ASP A 313 7.61 -17.79 -10.04
CA ASP A 313 8.43 -18.67 -9.22
C ASP A 313 9.89 -18.18 -9.10
N LYS A 314 10.55 -18.49 -7.98
CA LYS A 314 11.95 -18.13 -7.72
C LYS A 314 12.91 -18.60 -8.82
N LYS A 315 12.57 -19.66 -9.58
CA LYS A 315 13.35 -20.10 -10.75
C LYS A 315 13.49 -19.02 -11.82
N ALA A 316 12.55 -18.09 -11.93
CA ALA A 316 12.59 -16.97 -12.85
C ALA A 316 13.46 -15.80 -12.34
N GLY A 317 13.96 -15.87 -11.08
CA GLY A 317 14.77 -14.82 -10.45
C GLY A 317 16.08 -14.51 -11.16
N HIS A 318 16.56 -15.38 -12.07
CA HIS A 318 17.75 -15.09 -12.88
C HIS A 318 17.49 -14.09 -14.01
N LEU A 319 16.21 -13.82 -14.35
CA LEU A 319 15.86 -12.94 -15.46
C LEU A 319 16.16 -11.47 -15.19
N ILE A 320 16.14 -11.05 -13.93
CA ILE A 320 16.43 -9.69 -13.50
C ILE A 320 16.96 -9.68 -12.07
N SER A 321 17.90 -8.77 -11.77
CA SER A 321 18.39 -8.54 -10.39
C SER A 321 17.93 -7.21 -9.78
N SER A 322 17.31 -6.36 -10.60
CA SER A 322 16.92 -4.98 -10.31
C SER A 322 15.43 -4.73 -10.57
N ILE A 323 15.01 -3.47 -10.47
CA ILE A 323 13.74 -3.02 -11.03
C ILE A 323 13.96 -2.62 -12.47
N SER A 324 13.17 -3.15 -13.40
CA SER A 324 13.43 -2.96 -14.83
C SER A 324 12.16 -2.69 -15.62
N SER A 325 12.24 -1.77 -16.57
CA SER A 325 11.14 -1.42 -17.46
C SER A 325 11.65 -0.95 -18.82
N ILE A 326 10.75 -0.91 -19.80
CA ILE A 326 11.01 -0.34 -21.13
C ILE A 326 10.23 0.95 -21.32
N LYS A 327 10.84 1.93 -21.99
CA LYS A 327 10.15 3.11 -22.49
C LYS A 327 10.35 3.25 -24.00
N THR A 328 9.24 3.42 -24.71
CA THR A 328 9.25 3.74 -26.15
C THR A 328 8.89 5.21 -26.36
N LEU A 329 9.28 5.78 -27.50
CA LEU A 329 8.91 7.16 -27.87
C LEU A 329 7.43 7.29 -28.26
N LYS A 330 6.68 6.18 -28.39
CA LYS A 330 5.23 6.20 -28.65
C LYS A 330 4.50 6.64 -27.39
N LYS A 331 3.47 7.48 -27.54
CA LYS A 331 2.61 7.89 -26.41
C LYS A 331 1.99 6.65 -25.77
N ASN A 332 2.27 6.43 -24.48
CA ASN A 332 1.47 5.52 -23.66
C ASN A 332 0.04 6.10 -23.55
N PRO A 333 -1.01 5.25 -23.48
CA PRO A 333 -2.32 5.71 -23.04
C PRO A 333 -2.20 6.41 -21.68
N ALA A 334 -3.02 7.46 -21.51
CA ALA A 334 -2.94 8.35 -20.36
C ALA A 334 -3.11 7.55 -19.04
N HIS A 335 -2.36 7.96 -18.01
CA HIS A 335 -2.44 7.49 -16.61
C HIS A 335 -1.74 6.17 -16.21
N SER A 336 -1.00 5.50 -17.11
CA SER A 336 -0.11 4.39 -16.71
C SER A 336 1.37 4.78 -16.77
N LYS A 337 2.10 4.63 -15.65
CA LYS A 337 3.59 4.64 -15.63
C LYS A 337 4.17 3.53 -16.51
N GLY A 338 3.36 2.51 -16.77
CA GLY A 338 3.61 1.46 -17.71
C GLY A 338 3.94 0.10 -17.09
N GLY A 339 3.96 -0.01 -15.76
CA GLY A 339 4.38 -1.21 -15.04
C GLY A 339 5.85 -1.55 -15.30
N GLY A 340 6.35 -2.57 -14.63
CA GLY A 340 7.72 -3.05 -14.81
C GLY A 340 7.88 -4.50 -14.35
N LEU A 341 9.14 -4.84 -14.16
CA LEU A 341 9.61 -6.05 -13.52
C LEU A 341 10.32 -5.67 -12.24
N LEU A 342 10.09 -6.44 -11.18
CA LEU A 342 10.76 -6.23 -9.91
C LEU A 342 11.24 -7.57 -9.37
N HIS A 343 12.53 -7.66 -9.03
CA HIS A 343 13.08 -8.81 -8.32
C HIS A 343 12.84 -8.63 -6.82
N THR A 344 11.89 -9.39 -6.27
CA THR A 344 11.45 -9.22 -4.89
C THR A 344 12.57 -9.58 -3.92
N VAL A 345 12.51 -9.05 -2.69
CA VAL A 345 13.44 -9.41 -1.60
C VAL A 345 13.47 -10.92 -1.33
N ASP A 346 12.39 -11.64 -1.65
CA ASP A 346 12.26 -13.08 -1.51
C ASP A 346 12.72 -13.88 -2.75
N GLY A 347 13.22 -13.21 -3.79
CA GLY A 347 13.79 -13.83 -4.99
C GLY A 347 12.79 -14.20 -6.09
N ASN A 348 11.50 -13.89 -5.91
CA ASN A 348 10.49 -14.01 -6.97
C ASN A 348 10.63 -12.85 -7.97
N VAL A 349 10.14 -13.02 -9.20
CA VAL A 349 9.97 -11.90 -10.14
C VAL A 349 8.52 -11.47 -10.15
N LEU A 350 8.26 -10.20 -9.84
CA LEU A 350 6.96 -9.58 -9.99
C LEU A 350 6.85 -8.94 -11.38
N VAL A 351 5.73 -9.19 -12.05
CA VAL A 351 5.42 -8.67 -13.39
C VAL A 351 4.14 -7.83 -13.32
N GLY A 352 4.24 -6.55 -13.67
CA GLY A 352 3.10 -5.63 -13.69
C GLY A 352 3.40 -4.30 -13.01
N PRO A 353 2.38 -3.55 -12.58
CA PRO A 353 0.95 -3.77 -12.83
C PRO A 353 0.46 -3.08 -14.10
N ASP A 354 -0.77 -3.40 -14.51
CA ASP A 354 -1.57 -2.53 -15.37
C ASP A 354 -2.24 -1.39 -14.58
N ALA A 355 -3.06 -0.61 -15.30
CA ALA A 355 -3.83 0.51 -14.78
C ALA A 355 -5.20 0.52 -15.45
N VAL A 356 -6.25 0.22 -14.68
CA VAL A 356 -7.64 0.20 -15.15
C VAL A 356 -8.48 1.04 -14.18
N GLU A 357 -9.14 2.09 -14.67
CA GLU A 357 -10.06 2.89 -13.86
C GLU A 357 -11.26 2.04 -13.43
N THR A 358 -11.69 2.19 -12.18
CA THR A 358 -12.88 1.50 -11.66
C THR A 358 -13.61 2.36 -10.64
N CYS A 359 -14.93 2.23 -10.57
CA CYS A 359 -15.71 2.82 -9.48
C CYS A 359 -15.68 1.95 -8.21
N GLU A 360 -15.16 0.72 -8.27
CA GLU A 360 -15.18 -0.24 -7.17
C GLU A 360 -13.94 -0.11 -6.27
N LYS A 361 -14.14 0.38 -5.04
CA LYS A 361 -13.06 0.63 -4.07
C LYS A 361 -12.36 -0.64 -3.55
N GLU A 362 -13.02 -1.80 -3.64
CA GLU A 362 -12.55 -3.09 -3.07
C GLU A 362 -12.58 -4.27 -4.04
N ASN A 363 -12.57 -4.03 -5.35
CA ASN A 363 -12.54 -5.12 -6.32
C ASN A 363 -11.11 -5.63 -6.58
N PHE A 364 -10.75 -6.75 -5.96
CA PHE A 364 -9.46 -7.44 -6.14
C PHE A 364 -9.49 -8.59 -7.13
N ALA A 365 -10.55 -8.75 -7.93
CA ALA A 365 -10.60 -9.79 -8.94
C ALA A 365 -9.43 -9.65 -9.93
N THR A 366 -9.00 -10.75 -10.51
CA THR A 366 -7.97 -10.80 -11.54
C THR A 366 -8.61 -11.18 -12.86
N ASN A 367 -8.26 -10.47 -13.93
CA ASN A 367 -8.76 -10.75 -15.28
C ASN A 367 -7.62 -11.29 -16.14
N GLN A 368 -7.88 -12.34 -16.91
CA GLN A 368 -6.89 -12.94 -17.81
C GLN A 368 -6.33 -11.92 -18.81
N GLU A 369 -7.19 -11.05 -19.36
CA GLU A 369 -6.79 -9.99 -20.28
C GLU A 369 -5.77 -9.01 -19.66
N SER A 370 -5.93 -8.67 -18.38
CA SER A 370 -4.98 -7.82 -17.66
C SER A 370 -3.62 -8.51 -17.53
N VAL A 371 -3.61 -9.79 -17.19
CA VAL A 371 -2.39 -10.61 -17.12
C VAL A 371 -1.70 -10.65 -18.48
N ASP A 372 -2.43 -10.95 -19.55
CA ASP A 372 -1.87 -11.08 -20.90
C ASP A 372 -1.33 -9.75 -21.42
N LYS A 373 -2.02 -8.63 -21.16
CA LYS A 373 -1.54 -7.27 -21.49
C LYS A 373 -0.23 -6.95 -20.75
N VAL A 374 -0.16 -7.27 -19.46
CA VAL A 374 1.05 -7.08 -18.65
C VAL A 374 2.21 -7.90 -19.19
N PHE A 375 2.02 -9.21 -19.43
CA PHE A 375 3.09 -10.07 -19.97
C PHE A 375 3.54 -9.64 -21.36
N SER A 376 2.60 -9.34 -22.26
CA SER A 376 2.91 -8.88 -23.62
C SER A 376 3.78 -7.63 -23.59
N LYS A 377 3.48 -6.71 -22.66
CA LYS A 377 4.27 -5.52 -22.46
C LYS A 377 5.64 -5.81 -21.85
N GLN A 378 5.69 -6.57 -20.75
CA GLN A 378 6.95 -6.78 -20.02
C GLN A 378 7.91 -7.74 -20.71
N LYS A 379 7.45 -8.56 -21.65
CA LYS A 379 8.33 -9.32 -22.58
C LYS A 379 9.21 -8.40 -23.43
N MET A 380 8.81 -7.14 -23.64
CA MET A 380 9.68 -6.16 -24.27
C MET A 380 10.82 -5.69 -23.34
N THR A 381 10.69 -5.88 -22.04
CA THR A 381 11.74 -5.61 -21.03
C THR A 381 12.66 -6.82 -20.87
N ALA A 382 12.09 -8.00 -20.65
CA ALA A 382 12.81 -9.28 -20.52
C ALA A 382 12.13 -10.36 -21.39
N PRO A 383 12.67 -10.67 -22.58
CA PRO A 383 12.06 -11.64 -23.51
C PRO A 383 11.91 -13.05 -22.94
N GLY A 384 12.73 -13.43 -21.95
CA GLY A 384 12.70 -14.74 -21.30
C GLY A 384 11.49 -15.00 -20.39
N LEU A 385 10.64 -13.99 -20.13
CA LEU A 385 9.45 -14.14 -19.29
C LEU A 385 8.47 -15.18 -19.84
N LYS A 386 8.08 -16.12 -18.99
CA LYS A 386 7.06 -17.14 -19.29
C LYS A 386 5.89 -17.01 -18.32
N GLN A 387 4.70 -16.88 -18.86
CA GLN A 387 3.47 -16.81 -18.05
C GLN A 387 3.22 -18.10 -17.27
N ALA A 388 3.65 -19.25 -17.80
CA ALA A 388 3.61 -20.54 -17.12
C ALA A 388 4.47 -20.62 -15.84
N ASP A 389 5.36 -19.64 -15.62
CA ASP A 389 6.14 -19.56 -14.38
C ASP A 389 5.40 -18.80 -13.26
N SER A 390 4.20 -18.28 -13.54
CA SER A 390 3.38 -17.58 -12.55
C SER A 390 2.88 -18.55 -11.49
N ILE A 391 3.12 -18.22 -10.23
CA ILE A 391 2.63 -18.98 -9.06
C ILE A 391 1.49 -18.26 -8.35
N ALA A 392 1.34 -16.95 -8.56
CA ALA A 392 0.23 -16.19 -7.98
C ALA A 392 -0.12 -14.96 -8.84
N TYR A 393 -1.36 -14.52 -8.72
CA TYR A 393 -1.87 -13.27 -9.30
C TYR A 393 -2.59 -12.49 -8.22
N PHE A 394 -2.53 -11.16 -8.27
CA PHE A 394 -3.30 -10.31 -7.38
C PHE A 394 -3.60 -8.97 -8.03
N THR A 395 -4.68 -8.34 -7.59
CA THR A 395 -5.08 -7.00 -8.02
C THR A 395 -5.17 -6.08 -6.81
N GLY A 396 -4.47 -4.95 -6.85
CA GLY A 396 -4.64 -3.85 -5.89
C GLY A 396 -5.51 -2.74 -6.45
N VAL A 397 -6.15 -1.96 -5.58
CA VAL A 397 -6.91 -0.76 -5.95
C VAL A 397 -6.21 0.46 -5.34
N ARG A 398 -5.81 1.41 -6.17
CA ARG A 398 -5.09 2.63 -5.75
C ARG A 398 -6.06 3.76 -5.47
N ALA A 399 -5.79 4.55 -4.45
CA ALA A 399 -6.56 5.75 -4.10
C ALA A 399 -5.97 6.97 -4.82
N ALA A 400 -6.38 7.23 -6.07
CA ALA A 400 -5.93 8.40 -6.82
C ALA A 400 -6.92 9.57 -6.66
N SER A 401 -6.41 10.79 -6.54
CA SER A 401 -7.22 11.99 -6.79
C SER A 401 -7.10 12.41 -8.25
N PHE A 402 -8.02 13.26 -8.72
CA PHE A 402 -7.99 13.78 -10.09
C PHE A 402 -6.76 14.65 -10.37
N GLU A 403 -6.20 15.29 -9.34
CA GLU A 403 -4.94 16.03 -9.43
C GLU A 403 -3.71 15.12 -9.62
N GLU A 404 -3.89 13.80 -9.42
CA GLU A 404 -2.82 12.81 -9.43
C GLU A 404 -1.70 13.15 -8.44
N ASP A 405 -2.06 13.70 -7.27
CA ASP A 405 -1.15 14.04 -6.17
C ASP A 405 -1.74 13.60 -4.81
N PHE A 406 -0.97 13.75 -3.74
CA PHE A 406 -1.43 13.45 -2.38
C PHE A 406 -2.29 14.58 -1.81
N VAL A 407 -3.10 14.25 -0.79
CA VAL A 407 -3.80 15.21 0.06
C VAL A 407 -3.30 15.01 1.48
N ILE A 408 -2.41 15.89 1.95
CA ILE A 408 -1.79 15.83 3.28
C ILE A 408 -1.91 17.20 3.93
N GLU A 409 -3.02 17.42 4.63
CA GLU A 409 -3.36 18.72 5.23
C GLU A 409 -4.36 18.55 6.39
N LYS A 410 -4.55 19.61 7.17
CA LYS A 410 -5.61 19.68 8.20
C LYS A 410 -6.98 19.80 7.52
N GLY A 411 -8.04 19.39 8.22
CA GLY A 411 -9.42 19.59 7.77
C GLY A 411 -9.70 21.06 7.47
N ARG A 412 -10.45 21.33 6.39
CA ARG A 412 -10.77 22.69 5.95
C ARG A 412 -11.98 23.25 6.70
N ARG A 413 -12.89 22.38 7.14
CA ARG A 413 -14.15 22.73 7.82
C ARG A 413 -14.22 22.15 9.24
N THR A 414 -13.54 21.04 9.46
CA THR A 414 -13.51 20.26 10.69
C THR A 414 -12.13 20.35 11.34
N LYS A 415 -12.09 21.03 12.48
CA LYS A 415 -10.86 21.56 13.09
C LYS A 415 -9.95 20.48 13.70
N ASN A 416 -10.51 19.36 14.13
CA ASN A 416 -9.78 18.25 14.75
C ASN A 416 -9.68 17.03 13.80
N LEU A 417 -9.36 17.31 12.54
CA LEU A 417 -9.14 16.31 11.50
C LEU A 417 -7.83 16.60 10.75
N ILE A 418 -7.08 15.55 10.42
CA ILE A 418 -5.95 15.59 9.50
C ILE A 418 -6.17 14.55 8.40
N HIS A 419 -6.03 14.96 7.15
CA HIS A 419 -6.10 14.07 6.00
C HIS A 419 -4.71 13.56 5.62
N CYS A 420 -4.61 12.25 5.44
CA CYS A 420 -3.53 11.56 4.75
C CYS A 420 -4.18 10.72 3.64
N ALA A 421 -4.63 11.40 2.58
CA ALA A 421 -5.51 10.87 1.56
C ALA A 421 -4.89 10.92 0.16
N ALA A 422 -5.56 10.29 -0.81
CA ALA A 422 -5.09 10.15 -2.19
C ALA A 422 -3.69 9.53 -2.33
N ILE A 423 -3.31 8.68 -1.36
CA ILE A 423 -2.00 8.01 -1.33
C ILE A 423 -1.99 6.84 -2.33
N GLN A 424 -1.67 7.15 -3.58
CA GLN A 424 -1.32 6.17 -4.62
C GLN A 424 0.21 6.06 -4.80
N SER A 425 0.72 5.36 -5.81
CA SER A 425 2.18 5.30 -6.09
C SER A 425 2.77 6.73 -6.22
N PRO A 426 3.86 7.05 -5.50
CA PRO A 426 4.78 6.18 -4.75
C PRO A 426 4.49 6.07 -3.23
N GLY A 427 3.24 5.81 -2.85
CA GLY A 427 2.72 5.85 -1.47
C GLY A 427 3.50 5.04 -0.45
N LEU A 428 3.96 3.84 -0.81
CA LEU A 428 4.84 3.02 0.02
C LEU A 428 6.11 3.81 0.36
N THR A 429 6.83 4.27 -0.66
CA THR A 429 8.09 5.01 -0.53
C THR A 429 7.95 6.32 0.24
N SER A 430 6.85 7.03 0.07
CA SER A 430 6.62 8.31 0.75
C SER A 430 6.20 8.16 2.22
N ALA A 431 5.66 7.01 2.62
CA ALA A 431 5.02 6.83 3.93
C ALA A 431 5.88 7.26 5.13
N PRO A 432 7.20 6.94 5.20
CA PRO A 432 8.03 7.39 6.31
C PRO A 432 8.06 8.91 6.50
N ALA A 433 8.22 9.66 5.40
CA ALA A 433 8.33 11.11 5.46
C ALA A 433 6.96 11.76 5.73
N VAL A 434 5.90 11.21 5.13
CA VAL A 434 4.51 11.63 5.41
C VAL A 434 4.17 11.43 6.88
N ALA A 435 4.57 10.30 7.48
CA ALA A 435 4.29 10.00 8.88
C ALA A 435 4.92 11.01 9.84
N VAL A 436 6.16 11.46 9.57
CA VAL A 436 6.83 12.49 10.37
C VAL A 436 6.05 13.80 10.36
N ASP A 437 5.64 14.27 9.18
CA ASP A 437 4.92 15.53 9.06
C ASP A 437 3.50 15.45 9.64
N VAL A 438 2.78 14.35 9.41
CA VAL A 438 1.44 14.14 9.99
C VAL A 438 1.50 14.01 11.51
N ALA A 439 2.49 13.30 12.06
CA ALA A 439 2.67 13.20 13.51
C ALA A 439 3.00 14.57 14.12
N LYS A 440 3.80 15.39 13.44
CA LYS A 440 4.05 16.77 13.85
C LYS A 440 2.79 17.62 13.80
N MET A 441 2.01 17.57 12.72
CA MET A 441 0.73 18.29 12.62
C MET A 441 -0.23 17.92 13.76
N ALA A 442 -0.26 16.65 14.14
CA ALA A 442 -1.07 16.15 15.25
C ALA A 442 -0.58 16.65 16.61
N ALA A 443 0.74 16.58 16.86
CA ALA A 443 1.34 17.11 18.08
C ALA A 443 1.11 18.62 18.23
N ASP A 444 1.25 19.39 17.14
CA ASP A 444 1.00 20.83 17.12
C ASP A 444 -0.49 21.17 17.39
N GLU A 445 -1.43 20.36 16.88
CA GLU A 445 -2.86 20.57 17.10
C GLU A 445 -3.26 20.24 18.55
N LEU A 446 -2.78 19.11 19.08
CA LEU A 446 -3.02 18.72 20.47
C LEU A 446 -2.30 19.63 21.47
N GLY A 447 -1.14 20.19 21.07
CA GLY A 447 -0.37 21.18 21.83
C GLY A 447 -1.15 22.44 22.21
N ARG A 448 -2.24 22.73 21.49
CA ARG A 448 -3.16 23.83 21.80
C ARG A 448 -4.12 23.51 22.95
N LEU A 449 -4.31 22.22 23.24
CA LEU A 449 -5.22 21.72 24.27
C LEU A 449 -4.48 21.36 25.56
N PHE A 450 -3.31 20.75 25.43
CA PHE A 450 -2.46 20.34 26.55
C PHE A 450 -0.99 20.24 26.11
N LYS A 451 -0.07 20.15 27.08
CA LYS A 451 1.36 20.01 26.81
C LYS A 451 1.65 18.61 26.25
N VAL A 452 2.04 18.53 24.97
CA VAL A 452 2.48 17.29 24.33
C VAL A 452 3.98 17.10 24.57
N GLU A 453 4.34 16.08 25.35
CA GLU A 453 5.72 15.76 25.70
C GLU A 453 6.29 14.66 24.81
N GLN A 454 7.61 14.65 24.62
CA GLN A 454 8.32 13.52 24.01
C GLN A 454 8.23 12.28 24.92
N ASN A 455 8.15 11.11 24.29
CA ASN A 455 8.21 9.82 24.97
C ASN A 455 9.67 9.41 25.18
N PRO A 456 10.21 9.45 26.41
CA PRO A 456 11.60 9.06 26.66
C PRO A 456 11.83 7.55 26.47
N ASP A 457 10.76 6.76 26.51
CA ASP A 457 10.80 5.29 26.43
C ASP A 457 10.62 4.77 25.00
N PHE A 458 10.62 5.68 24.00
CA PHE A 458 10.48 5.29 22.60
C PHE A 458 11.61 4.35 22.18
N GLN A 459 11.24 3.12 21.83
CA GLN A 459 12.10 2.09 21.27
C GLN A 459 11.93 2.02 19.75
N PRO A 460 12.86 2.60 18.97
CA PRO A 460 12.78 2.57 17.52
C PRO A 460 12.94 1.17 16.94
N ARG A 461 13.63 0.27 17.66
CA ARG A 461 14.00 -1.06 17.16
C ARG A 461 12.97 -2.12 17.50
N ARG A 462 12.50 -2.85 16.49
CA ARG A 462 11.70 -4.07 16.65
C ARG A 462 12.53 -5.27 16.17
N ALA A 463 12.65 -6.30 17.02
CA ALA A 463 13.17 -7.58 16.59
C ALA A 463 12.15 -8.30 15.71
N GLY A 464 12.53 -8.69 14.50
CA GLY A 464 11.74 -9.53 13.64
C GLY A 464 11.78 -11.00 14.07
N ILE A 465 10.98 -11.82 13.40
CA ILE A 465 11.03 -13.27 13.60
C ILE A 465 12.27 -13.80 12.85
N PRO A 466 13.09 -14.66 13.48
CA PRO A 466 14.27 -15.22 12.83
C PRO A 466 13.92 -15.89 11.51
N ARG A 467 14.65 -15.56 10.43
CA ARG A 467 14.47 -16.18 9.10
C ARG A 467 15.45 -17.33 8.94
N LEU A 468 15.09 -18.52 9.42
CA LEU A 468 16.04 -19.63 9.56
C LEU A 468 16.75 -20.00 8.26
N ARG A 469 16.02 -19.98 7.14
CA ARG A 469 16.55 -20.27 5.80
C ARG A 469 17.71 -19.36 5.38
N GLU A 470 17.81 -18.17 5.96
CA GLU A 470 18.85 -17.16 5.67
C GLU A 470 20.02 -17.24 6.66
N LEU A 471 19.89 -18.01 7.75
CA LEU A 471 20.89 -18.12 8.79
C LEU A 471 21.99 -19.14 8.47
N PRO A 472 23.25 -18.88 8.87
CA PRO A 472 24.32 -19.86 8.83
C PRO A 472 23.93 -21.14 9.56
N ARG A 473 24.47 -22.28 9.13
CA ARG A 473 24.14 -23.60 9.70
C ARG A 473 24.36 -23.66 11.22
N GLN A 474 25.47 -23.12 11.72
CA GLN A 474 25.78 -23.11 13.16
C GLN A 474 24.73 -22.36 13.98
N GLU A 475 24.20 -21.27 13.44
CA GLU A 475 23.17 -20.47 14.11
C GLU A 475 21.83 -21.20 14.13
N ARG A 476 21.45 -21.84 13.02
CA ARG A 476 20.29 -22.72 12.97
C ARG A 476 20.38 -23.85 14.00
N GLU A 477 21.54 -24.52 14.08
CA GLU A 477 21.79 -25.59 15.06
C GLU A 477 21.74 -25.08 16.51
N ARG A 478 22.09 -23.81 16.76
CA ARG A 478 21.91 -23.18 18.07
C ARG A 478 20.43 -23.01 18.39
N LEU A 479 19.66 -22.37 17.50
CA LEU A 479 18.23 -22.13 17.69
C LEU A 479 17.44 -23.44 17.86
N ILE A 480 17.78 -24.49 17.09
CA ILE A 480 17.13 -25.81 17.20
C ILE A 480 17.43 -26.48 18.54
N ARG A 481 18.63 -26.31 19.11
CA ARG A 481 18.97 -26.82 20.44
C ARG A 481 18.23 -26.08 21.55
N GLU A 482 18.08 -24.76 21.41
CA GLU A 482 17.35 -23.92 22.35
C GLU A 482 15.84 -24.18 22.29
N ASN A 483 15.30 -24.36 21.09
CA ASN A 483 13.90 -24.69 20.83
C ASN A 483 13.77 -25.69 19.66
N PRO A 484 13.48 -26.99 19.94
CA PRO A 484 13.33 -28.02 18.92
C PRO A 484 12.26 -27.75 17.85
N ASP A 485 11.28 -26.87 18.12
CA ASP A 485 10.26 -26.50 17.12
C ASP A 485 10.86 -25.83 15.88
N TYR A 486 12.01 -25.18 16.01
CA TYR A 486 12.77 -24.64 14.86
C TYR A 486 13.30 -25.73 13.92
N GLY A 487 13.42 -26.98 14.39
CA GLY A 487 13.84 -28.12 13.57
C GLY A 487 12.69 -28.75 12.77
N VAL A 488 11.44 -28.40 13.07
CA VAL A 488 10.25 -28.99 12.44
C VAL A 488 9.82 -28.15 11.24
N ILE A 489 10.26 -28.53 10.04
CA ILE A 489 9.90 -27.80 8.81
C ILE A 489 8.44 -28.05 8.42
N VAL A 490 7.65 -26.97 8.38
CA VAL A 490 6.22 -26.96 8.03
C VAL A 490 6.00 -26.59 6.56
N CYS A 491 6.75 -25.61 6.03
CA CYS A 491 6.69 -25.24 4.62
C CYS A 491 8.01 -25.53 3.93
N ARG A 492 8.05 -26.57 3.08
CA ARG A 492 9.27 -26.94 2.34
C ARG A 492 9.67 -25.91 1.28
N CYS A 493 8.71 -25.31 0.56
CA CYS A 493 9.03 -24.38 -0.53
C CYS A 493 9.63 -23.05 -0.06
N GLU A 494 9.27 -22.61 1.14
CA GLU A 494 9.75 -21.36 1.74
C GLU A 494 10.69 -21.60 2.94
N GLU A 495 10.94 -22.87 3.29
CA GLU A 495 11.77 -23.33 4.40
C GLU A 495 11.36 -22.77 5.77
N ILE A 496 10.06 -22.82 6.07
CA ILE A 496 9.49 -22.27 7.32
C ILE A 496 9.27 -23.38 8.33
N SER A 497 9.78 -23.16 9.54
CA SER A 497 9.68 -24.05 10.69
C SER A 497 8.43 -23.82 11.55
N ARG A 498 8.09 -24.79 12.41
CA ARG A 498 7.05 -24.65 13.44
C ARG A 498 7.43 -23.56 14.44
N GLY A 499 8.69 -23.47 14.82
CA GLY A 499 9.21 -22.44 15.73
C GLY A 499 8.92 -21.02 15.22
N GLU A 500 9.24 -20.74 13.96
CA GLU A 500 8.92 -19.45 13.32
C GLU A 500 7.42 -19.15 13.37
N ILE A 501 6.56 -20.14 13.07
CA ILE A 501 5.10 -19.98 13.11
C ILE A 501 4.63 -19.63 14.52
N LEU A 502 5.15 -20.30 15.55
CA LEU A 502 4.79 -19.99 16.93
C LEU A 502 5.23 -18.59 17.35
N ASP A 503 6.39 -18.12 16.89
CA ASP A 503 6.83 -16.75 17.14
C ASP A 503 5.91 -15.72 16.47
N ALA A 504 5.44 -16.00 15.24
CA ALA A 504 4.45 -15.14 14.58
C ALA A 504 3.12 -15.05 15.35
N LEU A 505 2.69 -16.14 15.98
CA LEU A 505 1.46 -16.17 16.79
C LEU A 505 1.62 -15.44 18.13
N LYS A 506 2.86 -15.21 18.56
CA LYS A 506 3.23 -14.45 19.77
C LYS A 506 3.70 -13.03 19.47
N SER A 507 3.57 -12.55 18.22
CA SER A 507 4.07 -11.23 17.86
C SER A 507 3.30 -10.12 18.59
N PRO A 508 3.83 -8.89 18.69
CA PRO A 508 3.18 -7.78 19.40
C PRO A 508 1.77 -7.47 18.88
N LEU A 509 1.50 -7.78 17.61
CA LEU A 509 0.18 -7.70 16.99
C LEU A 509 -0.17 -9.10 16.43
N PRO A 510 -0.67 -10.01 17.28
CA PRO A 510 -0.89 -11.39 16.88
C PRO A 510 -2.12 -11.48 15.96
N VAL A 511 -1.95 -12.16 14.81
CA VAL A 511 -3.06 -12.47 13.89
C VAL A 511 -3.05 -13.96 13.61
N CYS A 512 -3.93 -14.67 14.32
CA CYS A 512 -3.99 -16.13 14.34
C CYS A 512 -4.86 -16.66 13.19
N THR A 513 -4.57 -16.25 11.96
CA THR A 513 -5.18 -16.78 10.73
C THR A 513 -4.09 -17.31 9.82
N VAL A 514 -4.44 -18.21 8.90
CA VAL A 514 -3.46 -18.78 7.95
C VAL A 514 -2.78 -17.67 7.14
N ASP A 515 -3.53 -16.69 6.65
CA ASP A 515 -3.00 -15.57 5.88
C ASP A 515 -2.23 -14.57 6.79
N GLY A 516 -2.56 -14.48 8.08
CA GLY A 516 -1.80 -13.72 9.07
C GLY A 516 -0.38 -14.27 9.25
N VAL A 517 -0.27 -15.60 9.40
CA VAL A 517 1.03 -16.31 9.42
C VAL A 517 1.72 -16.21 8.06
N LYS A 518 0.97 -16.37 6.97
CA LYS A 518 1.47 -16.24 5.58
C LYS A 518 2.15 -14.88 5.35
N LYS A 519 1.56 -13.77 5.77
CA LYS A 519 2.15 -12.44 5.56
C LYS A 519 3.41 -12.19 6.41
N ARG A 520 3.51 -12.80 7.58
CA ARG A 520 4.67 -12.68 8.48
C ARG A 520 5.85 -13.56 8.06
N LEU A 521 5.56 -14.78 7.59
CA LEU A 521 6.58 -15.82 7.41
C LEU A 521 6.61 -16.48 6.03
N ARG A 522 5.60 -16.21 5.19
CA ARG A 522 5.44 -16.75 3.83
C ARG A 522 5.00 -18.21 3.65
N PRO A 523 4.55 -19.02 4.63
CA PRO A 523 4.04 -20.35 4.31
C PRO A 523 2.85 -20.25 3.33
N GLY A 524 2.94 -20.99 2.24
CA GLY A 524 1.97 -20.94 1.15
C GLY A 524 2.16 -19.80 0.14
N MET A 525 3.28 -19.07 0.18
CA MET A 525 3.68 -18.12 -0.87
C MET A 525 4.66 -18.71 -1.90
N GLY A 526 5.19 -19.91 -1.64
CA GLY A 526 6.07 -20.63 -2.57
C GLY A 526 5.30 -21.35 -3.70
N ARG A 527 6.01 -22.12 -4.52
CA ARG A 527 5.46 -22.80 -5.72
C ARG A 527 4.13 -23.54 -5.51
N CYS A 528 3.97 -24.23 -4.39
CA CYS A 528 2.77 -25.03 -4.10
C CYS A 528 1.56 -24.20 -3.66
N GLN A 529 1.70 -22.89 -3.43
CA GLN A 529 0.65 -21.97 -2.99
C GLN A 529 -0.14 -22.43 -1.75
N GLY A 530 0.50 -23.23 -0.88
CA GLY A 530 -0.11 -23.72 0.36
C GLY A 530 -0.70 -25.12 0.26
N GLY A 531 -0.63 -25.79 -0.89
CA GLY A 531 -1.20 -27.13 -1.08
C GLY A 531 -0.73 -28.20 -0.08
N PHE A 532 0.46 -28.02 0.52
CA PHE A 532 0.98 -28.95 1.54
C PHE A 532 1.02 -28.36 2.95
N CYS A 533 1.49 -27.12 3.11
CA CYS A 533 1.71 -26.54 4.43
C CYS A 533 0.44 -25.96 5.06
N LEU A 534 -0.61 -25.64 4.29
CA LEU A 534 -1.81 -24.97 4.81
C LEU A 534 -2.50 -25.79 5.92
N PRO A 535 -2.78 -27.11 5.77
CA PRO A 535 -3.38 -27.89 6.85
C PRO A 535 -2.51 -27.94 8.11
N LEU A 536 -1.18 -27.96 7.96
CA LEU A 536 -0.24 -27.97 9.08
C LEU A 536 -0.22 -26.63 9.81
N VAL A 537 -0.19 -25.52 9.08
CA VAL A 537 -0.30 -24.17 9.65
C VAL A 537 -1.62 -24.03 10.42
N ALA A 538 -2.73 -24.45 9.81
CA ALA A 538 -4.04 -24.40 10.46
C ALA A 538 -4.07 -25.26 11.74
N LYS A 539 -3.45 -26.45 11.73
CA LYS A 539 -3.32 -27.29 12.92
C LYS A 539 -2.49 -26.62 14.02
N ILE A 540 -1.37 -25.99 13.68
CA ILE A 540 -0.52 -25.27 14.66
C ILE A 540 -1.31 -24.11 15.29
N ILE A 541 -2.10 -23.38 14.49
CA ILE A 541 -2.96 -22.30 15.01
C ILE A 541 -4.03 -22.86 15.95
N SER A 542 -4.69 -23.95 15.56
CA SER A 542 -5.70 -24.64 16.38
C SER A 542 -5.12 -25.09 17.72
N GLU A 543 -3.94 -25.74 17.71
CA GLU A 543 -3.21 -26.16 18.91
C GLU A 543 -2.83 -24.96 19.79
N TYR A 544 -2.32 -23.88 19.18
CA TYR A 544 -1.90 -22.67 19.89
C TYR A 544 -3.05 -21.95 20.59
N LEU A 545 -4.20 -21.83 19.91
CA LEU A 545 -5.39 -21.18 20.45
C LEU A 545 -6.21 -22.08 21.38
N GLY A 546 -5.99 -23.39 21.35
CA GLY A 546 -6.82 -24.35 22.08
C GLY A 546 -8.24 -24.48 21.51
N VAL A 547 -8.43 -24.22 20.21
CA VAL A 547 -9.73 -24.25 19.54
C VAL A 547 -9.80 -25.36 18.49
N PRO A 548 -10.98 -25.91 18.16
CA PRO A 548 -11.14 -26.86 17.07
C PRO A 548 -10.63 -26.32 15.72
N LEU A 549 -10.13 -27.20 14.85
CA LEU A 549 -9.62 -26.82 13.53
C LEU A 549 -10.68 -26.09 12.66
N SER A 550 -11.97 -26.36 12.87
CA SER A 550 -13.09 -25.68 12.22
C SER A 550 -13.23 -24.19 12.59
N GLU A 551 -12.62 -23.75 13.70
CA GLU A 551 -12.61 -22.35 14.12
C GLU A 551 -11.42 -21.57 13.53
N VAL A 552 -10.39 -22.26 13.02
CA VAL A 552 -9.27 -21.61 12.37
C VAL A 552 -9.71 -20.98 11.04
N ARG A 553 -9.43 -19.68 10.90
CA ARG A 553 -9.80 -18.91 9.72
C ARG A 553 -8.64 -18.76 8.74
N LYS A 554 -8.96 -18.66 7.46
CA LYS A 554 -7.99 -18.43 6.39
C LYS A 554 -7.46 -17.00 6.43
N ALA A 555 -8.33 -16.00 6.47
CA ALA A 555 -7.93 -14.59 6.34
C ALA A 555 -8.64 -13.70 7.35
N GLY A 556 -9.97 -13.55 7.22
CA GLY A 556 -10.81 -12.85 8.19
C GLY A 556 -11.87 -13.76 8.81
N PRO A 557 -12.75 -13.20 9.67
CA PRO A 557 -13.79 -13.94 10.37
C PRO A 557 -14.62 -14.86 9.47
N ASP A 558 -14.94 -14.39 8.26
CA ASP A 558 -15.84 -15.07 7.33
C ASP A 558 -15.10 -16.05 6.39
N SER A 559 -13.78 -16.14 6.51
CA SER A 559 -12.93 -16.98 5.66
C SER A 559 -12.76 -18.37 6.26
N VAL A 560 -13.84 -19.15 6.32
CA VAL A 560 -13.85 -20.51 6.89
C VAL A 560 -13.00 -21.48 6.04
N ILE A 561 -12.16 -22.29 6.70
CA ILE A 561 -11.33 -23.32 6.03
C ILE A 561 -12.05 -24.66 5.98
N SER A 562 -12.74 -25.03 7.06
CA SER A 562 -13.48 -26.30 7.16
C SER A 562 -14.78 -26.12 7.94
N TYR A 563 -15.82 -26.84 7.53
CA TYR A 563 -17.14 -26.84 8.16
C TYR A 563 -17.33 -28.15 8.95
N GLY A 564 -17.60 -28.03 10.25
CA GLY A 564 -17.89 -29.17 11.13
C GLY A 564 -16.65 -29.95 11.63
N PRO A 565 -16.86 -30.94 12.53
CA PRO A 565 -15.81 -31.83 12.97
C PRO A 565 -15.33 -32.68 11.79
N GLN A 566 -14.02 -32.70 11.54
CA GLN A 566 -13.44 -33.52 10.49
C GLN A 566 -13.60 -35.00 10.86
N ALA A 567 -14.14 -35.80 9.94
CA ALA A 567 -14.23 -37.24 10.13
C ALA A 567 -12.80 -37.80 10.27
N GLY A 568 -12.45 -38.17 11.50
CA GLY A 568 -11.15 -38.75 11.86
C GLY A 568 -10.32 -37.84 12.78
N LYS A 569 -10.63 -37.90 14.09
CA LYS A 569 -9.65 -38.07 15.19
C LYS A 569 -10.33 -38.03 16.57
N GLU A 570 -10.97 -39.13 16.95
CA GLU A 570 -10.49 -39.84 18.14
C GLU A 570 -9.26 -40.64 17.67
N SER A 571 -8.17 -40.67 18.45
CA SER A 571 -6.85 -41.29 18.18
C SER A 571 -5.89 -40.58 17.22
N ILE A 572 -4.94 -39.80 17.78
CA ILE A 572 -3.49 -40.12 17.86
C ILE A 572 -2.98 -39.55 19.18
#